data_AF-A0A7Z9SYJ6-F1
#
_entry.id   AF-A0A7Z9SYJ6-F1
#
_cell.length_a   1.000
_cell.length_b   1.000
_cell.length_c   1.000
_cell.angle_alpha   90.00
_cell.angle_beta   90.00
_cell.angle_gamma   90.00
#
_symmetry.space_group_name_H-M   'P 1'
#
loop_
_entity.id
_entity.type
_entity.pdbx_description
1 polymer ?
#
loop_
_entity_poly.entity_id
_entity_poly.type
_entity_poly.pdbx_seq_one_letter_code
_entity_poly.pdbx_strand_id
1 'polypeptide(L)'
;MTALHQVFSHVRFKDVLEIRTPDRPPFGYELAPAAFITGLLQAPCCLDVVAETVASWTLEERYEAIEKSKTIDLSQIAFDRKSFRHWNEKLFELSLEGLDERAEQLCIPSERIYLEPFVEQFLSKGPCTLQIQEEFASSGKTLKEFIRSRWENQKGQVSSNI
;
A
#
# COMPACT_ATOMS: atom_id res chain seq x y z
N MET A 1 30.07 -9.94 2.26
CA MET A 1 28.96 -9.22 1.60
C MET A 1 28.60 -7.95 2.38
N THR A 2 29.43 -6.91 2.29
CA THR A 2 29.18 -5.65 3.05
C THR A 2 28.55 -4.57 2.16
N ALA A 3 28.69 -4.68 0.83
CA ALA A 3 28.21 -3.66 -0.13
C ALA A 3 26.69 -3.70 -0.39
N LEU A 4 26.04 -4.87 -0.33
CA LEU A 4 24.60 -5.00 -0.62
C LEU A 4 23.70 -4.27 0.40
N HIS A 5 24.14 -4.15 1.66
CA HIS A 5 23.39 -3.41 2.68
C HIS A 5 23.40 -1.88 2.46
N GLN A 6 24.35 -1.39 1.67
CA GLN A 6 24.50 0.04 1.35
C GLN A 6 23.73 0.44 0.07
N VAL A 7 23.06 -0.50 -0.59
CA VAL A 7 22.18 -0.22 -1.73
C VAL A 7 20.78 0.12 -1.22
N PHE A 8 20.31 1.32 -1.56
CA PHE A 8 19.00 1.86 -1.19
C PHE A 8 18.06 1.97 -2.41
N SER A 9 17.89 0.87 -3.13
CA SER A 9 16.88 0.77 -4.18
C SER A 9 15.48 0.51 -3.59
N HIS A 10 14.44 0.84 -4.36
CA HIS A 10 13.03 0.59 -4.01
C HIS A 10 12.74 -0.90 -3.71
N VAL A 11 13.43 -1.79 -4.43
CA VAL A 11 13.38 -3.24 -4.23
C VAL A 11 14.82 -3.75 -4.15
N ARG A 12 15.11 -4.65 -3.22
CA ARG A 12 16.46 -5.19 -2.99
C ARG A 12 16.44 -6.71 -2.98
N PHE A 13 17.36 -7.30 -3.74
CA PHE A 13 17.58 -8.74 -3.78
C PHE A 13 18.64 -9.15 -2.76
N LYS A 14 18.29 -10.10 -1.89
CA LYS A 14 19.17 -10.85 -0.98
C LYS A 14 18.83 -12.33 -1.14
N ASP A 15 18.96 -13.13 -0.07
CA ASP A 15 18.30 -14.44 0.03
C ASP A 15 16.76 -14.33 0.07
N VAL A 16 16.25 -13.09 0.21
CA VAL A 16 14.83 -12.73 0.14
C VAL A 16 14.66 -11.50 -0.77
N LEU A 17 13.45 -11.30 -1.29
CA LEU A 17 13.04 -10.06 -1.94
C LEU A 17 12.56 -9.05 -0.89
N GLU A 18 13.20 -7.89 -0.82
CA GLU A 18 12.84 -6.84 0.13
C GLU A 18 12.22 -5.65 -0.60
N ILE A 19 10.96 -5.35 -0.31
CA ILE A 19 10.22 -4.20 -0.85
C ILE A 19 10.24 -3.07 0.18
N ARG A 20 10.70 -1.89 -0.24
CA ARG A 20 11.10 -0.79 0.68
C ARG A 20 10.39 0.54 0.40
N THR A 21 9.42 0.55 -0.51
CA THR A 21 8.72 1.75 -0.96
C THR A 21 7.54 2.23 -0.10
N PRO A 22 6.79 1.39 0.64
CA PRO A 22 5.62 1.91 1.34
C PRO A 22 6.04 2.74 2.55
N ASP A 23 5.46 3.93 2.67
CA ASP A 23 5.44 4.67 3.92
C ASP A 23 4.74 3.84 5.01
N ARG A 24 5.04 4.15 6.27
CA ARG A 24 4.34 3.51 7.39
C ARG A 24 2.85 3.89 7.34
N PRO A 25 1.92 2.91 7.26
CA PRO A 25 0.50 3.20 7.27
C PRO A 25 0.04 3.69 8.65
N PRO A 26 -1.18 4.26 8.76
CA PRO A 26 -1.75 4.62 10.04
C PRO A 26 -1.88 3.42 10.97
N PHE A 27 -2.02 3.72 12.26
CA PHE A 27 -2.21 2.71 13.30
C PHE A 27 -3.38 1.77 12.98
N GLY A 28 -3.18 0.47 13.14
CA GLY A 28 -4.16 -0.58 12.84
C GLY A 28 -4.02 -1.18 11.43
N TYR A 29 -3.21 -0.58 10.57
CA TYR A 29 -2.97 -1.03 9.20
C TYR A 29 -1.51 -1.46 8.96
N GLU A 30 -0.72 -1.70 10.02
CA GLU A 30 0.70 -2.05 9.93
C GLU A 30 0.99 -3.24 9.01
N LEU A 31 0.08 -4.21 8.94
CA LEU A 31 0.23 -5.41 8.11
C LEU A 31 -0.32 -5.25 6.68
N ALA A 32 -1.03 -4.16 6.38
CA ALA A 32 -1.64 -3.97 5.06
C ALA A 32 -0.62 -3.99 3.91
N PRO A 33 0.56 -3.33 3.99
CA PRO A 33 1.56 -3.42 2.92
C PRO A 33 2.09 -4.84 2.72
N ALA A 34 2.27 -5.61 3.81
CA ALA A 34 2.75 -6.98 3.73
C ALA A 34 1.69 -7.88 3.08
N ALA A 35 0.43 -7.79 3.53
CA ALA A 35 -0.68 -8.53 2.95
C ALA A 35 -0.89 -8.16 1.47
N PHE A 36 -0.79 -6.87 1.12
CA PHE A 36 -0.90 -6.40 -0.26
C PHE A 36 0.12 -7.08 -1.19
N ILE A 37 1.40 -7.07 -0.80
CA ILE A 37 2.46 -7.69 -1.60
C ILE A 37 2.32 -9.21 -1.63
N THR A 38 1.95 -9.83 -0.51
CA THR A 38 1.73 -11.29 -0.44
C THR A 38 0.64 -11.72 -1.41
N GLY A 39 -0.50 -11.02 -1.43
CA GLY A 39 -1.60 -11.30 -2.36
C GLY A 39 -1.18 -11.18 -3.83
N LEU A 40 -0.37 -10.17 -4.18
CA LEU A 40 0.08 -9.99 -5.56
C LEU A 40 1.12 -11.01 -6.02
N LEU A 41 2.02 -11.45 -5.13
CA LEU A 41 3.23 -12.18 -5.53
C LEU A 41 3.26 -13.66 -5.18
N GLN A 42 2.45 -14.12 -4.21
CA GLN A 42 2.49 -15.50 -3.74
C GLN A 42 1.38 -16.38 -4.29
N ALA A 43 0.42 -15.80 -5.00
CA ALA A 43 -0.67 -16.48 -5.66
C ALA A 43 -0.36 -16.61 -7.15
N PRO A 44 -0.23 -17.83 -7.71
CA PRO A 44 0.11 -18.01 -9.13
C PRO A 44 -0.83 -17.28 -10.09
N CYS A 45 -2.14 -17.28 -9.82
CA CYS A 45 -3.09 -16.64 -10.73
C CYS A 45 -2.91 -15.13 -10.79
N CYS A 46 -2.50 -14.51 -9.67
CA CYS A 46 -2.26 -13.07 -9.60
C CYS A 46 -0.87 -12.70 -10.11
N LEU A 47 0.14 -13.51 -9.81
CA LEU A 47 1.53 -13.22 -10.20
C LEU A 47 1.67 -13.12 -11.72
N ASP A 48 1.06 -14.04 -12.47
CA ASP A 48 1.12 -14.03 -13.93
C ASP A 48 0.46 -12.77 -14.52
N VAL A 49 -0.75 -12.43 -14.03
CA VAL A 49 -1.47 -11.21 -14.45
C VAL A 49 -0.68 -9.95 -14.12
N VAL A 50 -0.09 -9.87 -12.92
CA VAL A 50 0.75 -8.74 -12.51
C VAL A 50 1.99 -8.67 -13.39
N ALA A 51 2.67 -9.80 -13.66
CA ALA A 51 3.87 -9.86 -14.48
C ALA A 51 3.61 -9.40 -15.92
N GLU A 52 2.53 -9.89 -16.55
CA GLU A 52 2.11 -9.48 -17.89
C GLU A 52 1.76 -7.99 -17.94
N THR A 53 0.99 -7.51 -16.95
CA THR A 53 0.59 -6.11 -16.83
C THR A 53 1.81 -5.21 -16.73
N VAL A 54 2.76 -5.49 -15.83
CA VAL A 54 3.95 -4.64 -15.69
C VAL A 54 4.86 -4.76 -16.90
N ALA A 55 4.95 -5.93 -17.52
CA ALA A 55 5.77 -6.13 -18.72
C ALA A 55 5.29 -5.31 -19.92
N SER A 56 4.00 -4.98 -19.99
CA SER A 56 3.45 -4.15 -21.06
C SER A 56 3.79 -2.65 -20.92
N TRP A 57 4.22 -2.20 -19.73
CA TRP A 57 4.52 -0.78 -19.48
C TRP A 57 5.88 -0.38 -20.03
N THR A 58 5.90 0.67 -20.85
CA THR A 58 7.14 1.18 -21.44
C THR A 58 8.03 1.85 -20.40
N LEU A 59 9.30 2.04 -20.75
CA LEU A 59 10.25 2.71 -19.87
C LEU A 59 9.83 4.18 -19.63
N GLU A 60 9.32 4.84 -20.67
CA GLU A 60 8.83 6.21 -20.63
C GLU A 60 7.63 6.34 -19.69
N GLU A 61 6.65 5.43 -19.80
CA GLU A 61 5.48 5.40 -18.89
C GLU A 61 5.91 5.22 -17.42
N ARG A 62 6.93 4.38 -17.17
CA ARG A 62 7.48 4.18 -15.82
C ARG A 62 8.12 5.44 -15.27
N TYR A 63 8.93 6.15 -16.06
CA TYR A 63 9.52 7.41 -15.62
C TYR A 63 8.47 8.49 -15.38
N GLU A 64 7.49 8.60 -16.27
CA GLU A 64 6.40 9.57 -16.13
C GLU A 64 5.53 9.28 -14.90
N ALA A 65 5.19 8.01 -14.66
CA ALA A 65 4.45 7.61 -13.47
C ALA A 65 5.22 7.89 -12.18
N ILE A 66 6.54 7.62 -12.14
CA ILE A 66 7.38 7.99 -11.00
C ILE A 66 7.31 9.49 -10.73
N GLU A 67 7.41 10.33 -11.76
CA GLU A 67 7.38 11.78 -11.58
C GLU A 67 6.03 12.28 -11.08
N LYS A 68 4.94 11.78 -11.66
CA LYS A 68 3.57 12.11 -11.27
C LYS A 68 3.24 11.64 -9.84
N SER A 69 3.79 10.49 -9.43
CA SER A 69 3.56 9.91 -8.09
C SER A 69 4.11 10.78 -6.93
N LYS A 70 4.96 11.78 -7.23
CA LYS A 70 5.40 12.78 -6.24
C LYS A 70 4.25 13.65 -5.74
N THR A 71 3.13 13.66 -6.46
CA THR A 71 1.87 14.28 -6.04
C THR A 71 0.86 13.20 -5.69
N ILE A 72 0.08 13.40 -4.63
CA ILE A 72 -0.98 12.46 -4.23
C ILE A 72 -2.27 12.80 -5.01
N ASP A 73 -2.20 12.74 -6.34
CA ASP A 73 -3.34 12.98 -7.23
C ASP A 73 -3.67 11.72 -8.02
N LEU A 74 -4.69 11.00 -7.53
CA LEU A 74 -5.11 9.72 -8.10
C LEU A 74 -5.79 9.87 -9.47
N SER A 75 -6.15 11.09 -9.88
CA SER A 75 -6.80 11.34 -11.17
C SER A 75 -5.79 11.38 -12.33
N GLN A 76 -4.51 11.61 -12.05
CA GLN A 76 -3.47 11.67 -13.07
C GLN A 76 -3.34 10.34 -13.82
N ILE A 77 -3.14 10.45 -15.12
CA ILE A 77 -2.87 9.32 -16.00
C ILE A 77 -1.48 8.76 -15.67
N ALA A 78 -1.43 7.47 -15.38
CA ALA A 78 -0.23 6.68 -15.15
C ALA A 78 0.00 5.76 -16.37
N PHE A 79 0.03 4.44 -16.16
CA PHE A 79 0.31 3.44 -17.19
C PHE A 79 -0.89 3.13 -18.08
N ASP A 80 -0.65 2.75 -19.34
CA ASP A 80 -1.68 2.34 -20.31
C ASP A 80 -2.84 3.34 -20.44
N ARG A 81 -2.54 4.63 -20.34
CA ARG A 81 -3.53 5.73 -20.37
C ARG A 81 -4.63 5.60 -19.31
N LYS A 82 -4.40 4.83 -18.24
CA LYS A 82 -5.30 4.71 -17.09
C LYS A 82 -4.82 5.59 -15.94
N SER A 83 -5.73 6.02 -15.08
CA SER A 83 -5.38 6.83 -13.92
C SER A 83 -4.72 6.00 -12.81
N PHE A 84 -4.02 6.66 -11.89
CA PHE A 84 -3.55 6.00 -10.66
C PHE A 84 -4.71 5.36 -9.89
N ARG A 85 -5.88 6.01 -9.81
CA ARG A 85 -7.07 5.44 -9.17
C ARG A 85 -7.41 4.07 -9.76
N HIS A 86 -7.47 3.97 -11.08
CA HIS A 86 -7.77 2.71 -11.77
C HIS A 86 -6.77 1.62 -11.40
N TRP A 87 -5.48 1.94 -11.41
CA TRP A 87 -4.44 0.96 -11.04
C TRP A 87 -4.47 0.57 -9.58
N ASN A 88 -4.76 1.50 -8.65
CA ASN A 88 -4.94 1.15 -7.24
C ASN A 88 -6.13 0.19 -7.06
N GLU A 89 -7.28 0.49 -7.67
CA GLU A 89 -8.46 -0.37 -7.64
C GLU A 89 -8.15 -1.77 -8.20
N LYS A 90 -7.49 -1.83 -9.37
CA LYS A 90 -7.14 -3.10 -10.01
C LYS A 90 -6.15 -3.93 -9.19
N LEU A 91 -5.12 -3.29 -8.63
CA LEU A 91 -4.11 -3.98 -7.82
C LEU A 91 -4.66 -4.40 -6.46
N PHE A 92 -5.60 -3.65 -5.87
CA PHE A 92 -6.29 -4.09 -4.66
C PHE A 92 -7.18 -5.30 -4.92
N GLU A 93 -7.94 -5.31 -6.01
CA GLU A 93 -8.74 -6.46 -6.44
C GLU A 93 -7.84 -7.71 -6.58
N LEU A 94 -6.78 -7.62 -7.39
CA LEU A 94 -5.84 -8.73 -7.60
C LEU A 94 -5.19 -9.20 -6.30
N SER A 95 -4.79 -8.28 -5.44
CA SER A 95 -4.15 -8.64 -4.17
C SER A 95 -5.12 -9.38 -3.25
N LEU A 96 -6.37 -8.91 -3.16
CA LEU A 96 -7.40 -9.56 -2.36
C LEU A 96 -7.75 -10.96 -2.88
N GLU A 97 -7.88 -11.12 -4.20
CA GLU A 97 -8.05 -12.44 -4.85
C GLU A 97 -6.88 -13.38 -4.54
N GLY A 98 -5.65 -12.88 -4.61
CA GLY A 98 -4.47 -13.69 -4.34
C GLY A 98 -4.34 -14.12 -2.87
N LEU A 99 -4.83 -13.31 -1.92
CA LEU A 99 -4.91 -13.72 -0.51
C LEU A 99 -5.90 -14.88 -0.32
N ASP A 100 -7.00 -14.91 -1.08
CA ASP A 100 -7.98 -15.99 -1.02
C ASP A 100 -7.44 -17.27 -1.66
N GLU A 101 -6.84 -17.20 -2.86
CA GLU A 101 -6.20 -18.36 -3.50
C GLU A 101 -5.13 -18.96 -2.57
N ARG A 102 -4.29 -18.12 -1.97
CA ARG A 102 -3.26 -18.54 -1.03
C ARG A 102 -3.84 -19.26 0.19
N ALA A 103 -4.93 -18.72 0.74
CA ALA A 103 -5.60 -19.32 1.89
C ALA A 103 -6.09 -20.74 1.58
N GLU A 104 -6.68 -20.93 0.39
CA GLU A 104 -7.11 -22.23 -0.11
C GLU A 104 -5.92 -23.18 -0.34
N GLN A 105 -4.86 -22.72 -1.03
CA GLN A 105 -3.70 -23.54 -1.35
C GLN A 105 -2.93 -24.04 -0.12
N LEU A 106 -2.84 -23.22 0.91
CA LEU A 106 -2.12 -23.53 2.14
C LEU A 106 -3.01 -24.09 3.25
N CYS A 107 -4.33 -24.15 3.04
CA CYS A 107 -5.31 -24.50 4.05
C CYS A 107 -5.18 -23.66 5.34
N ILE A 108 -5.00 -22.34 5.19
CA ILE A 108 -4.88 -21.38 6.30
C ILE A 108 -6.09 -20.43 6.34
N PRO A 109 -6.36 -19.77 7.48
CA PRO A 109 -7.35 -18.69 7.53
C PRO A 109 -7.01 -17.58 6.53
N SER A 110 -8.04 -16.95 5.96
CA SER A 110 -7.86 -15.84 5.02
C SER A 110 -7.14 -14.67 5.68
N GLU A 111 -6.10 -14.18 5.01
CA GLU A 111 -5.29 -13.05 5.44
C GLU A 111 -5.89 -11.70 4.99
N ARG A 112 -7.06 -11.71 4.32
CA ARG A 112 -7.81 -10.49 3.92
C ARG A 112 -8.04 -9.52 5.06
N ILE A 113 -8.20 -10.02 6.29
CA ILE A 113 -8.37 -9.21 7.50
C ILE A 113 -7.29 -8.13 7.68
N TYR A 114 -6.10 -8.34 7.09
CA TYR A 114 -4.98 -7.41 7.18
C TYR A 114 -4.97 -6.35 6.06
N LEU A 115 -5.72 -6.56 4.97
CA LEU A 115 -5.71 -5.69 3.79
C LEU A 115 -7.07 -5.05 3.52
N GLU A 116 -8.14 -5.83 3.54
CA GLU A 116 -9.48 -5.41 3.14
C GLU A 116 -9.97 -4.16 3.89
N PRO A 117 -9.81 -4.03 5.22
CA PRO A 117 -10.23 -2.82 5.93
C PRO A 117 -9.42 -1.57 5.52
N PHE A 118 -8.18 -1.73 5.05
CA PHE A 118 -7.39 -0.63 4.50
C PHE A 118 -7.89 -0.24 3.11
N VAL A 119 -8.17 -1.23 2.26
CA VAL A 119 -8.70 -1.03 0.91
C VAL A 119 -10.03 -0.29 0.94
N GLU A 120 -10.98 -0.74 1.77
CA GLU A 120 -12.28 -0.09 1.92
C GLU A 120 -12.13 1.36 2.38
N GLN A 121 -11.24 1.61 3.35
CA GLN A 121 -10.97 2.94 3.87
C GLN A 121 -10.35 3.84 2.78
N PHE A 122 -9.39 3.32 2.02
CA PHE A 122 -8.72 4.06 0.95
C PHE A 122 -9.67 4.38 -0.21
N LEU A 123 -10.48 3.41 -0.64
CA LEU A 123 -11.39 3.59 -1.78
C LEU A 123 -12.54 4.54 -1.42
N SER A 124 -13.04 4.48 -0.19
CA SER A 124 -14.15 5.32 0.27
C SER A 124 -13.74 6.76 0.61
N LYS A 125 -12.58 6.96 1.25
CA LYS A 125 -12.16 8.27 1.79
C LYS A 125 -10.89 8.84 1.13
N GLY A 126 -10.27 8.09 0.22
CA GLY A 126 -9.02 8.46 -0.42
C GLY A 126 -7.79 8.16 0.44
N PRO A 127 -6.60 8.66 0.04
CA PRO A 127 -5.35 8.40 0.73
C PRO A 127 -5.34 8.90 2.18
N CYS A 128 -4.92 8.05 3.12
CA CYS A 128 -4.84 8.38 4.55
C CYS A 128 -4.06 9.67 4.82
N THR A 129 -2.97 9.91 4.09
CA THR A 129 -2.14 11.11 4.25
C THR A 129 -2.89 12.41 3.95
N LEU A 130 -3.82 12.41 3.00
CA LEU A 130 -4.67 13.57 2.72
C LEU A 130 -5.72 13.76 3.81
N GLN A 131 -6.33 12.67 4.27
CA GLN A 131 -7.29 12.71 5.38
C GLN A 131 -6.65 13.30 6.65
N ILE A 132 -5.42 12.89 6.99
CA ILE A 132 -4.69 13.42 8.15
C ILE A 132 -4.41 14.92 8.00
N GLN A 133 -4.07 15.37 6.79
CA GLN A 133 -3.83 16.79 6.52
C GLN A 133 -5.13 17.61 6.64
N GLU A 134 -6.26 17.10 6.16
CA GLU A 134 -7.57 17.72 6.30
C GLU A 134 -8.03 17.77 7.77
N GLU A 135 -7.83 16.68 8.52
CA GLU A 135 -8.07 16.65 9.96
C GLU A 135 -7.23 17.69 10.69
N PHE A 136 -5.95 17.85 10.33
CA PHE A 136 -5.10 18.88 10.91
C PHE A 136 -5.62 20.29 10.58
N ALA A 137 -5.88 20.56 9.30
CA ALA A 137 -6.35 21.86 8.83
C ALA A 137 -7.69 22.28 9.48
N SER A 138 -8.59 21.32 9.71
CA SER A 138 -9.90 21.55 10.34
C SER A 138 -9.85 21.59 11.87
N SER A 139 -8.78 21.09 12.50
CA SER A 139 -8.69 20.97 13.97
C SER A 139 -8.52 22.29 14.73
N GLY A 140 -8.01 23.34 14.08
CA GLY A 140 -7.62 24.60 14.75
C GLY A 140 -6.46 24.46 15.76
N LYS A 141 -5.83 23.28 15.85
CA LYS A 141 -4.72 23.00 16.78
C LYS A 141 -3.39 23.46 16.19
N THR A 142 -2.42 23.74 17.05
CA THR A 142 -1.02 23.78 16.60
C THR A 142 -0.56 22.37 16.18
N LEU A 143 0.46 22.28 15.32
CA LEU A 143 1.01 20.99 14.88
C LEU A 143 1.40 20.08 16.07
N LYS A 144 2.01 20.66 17.10
CA LYS A 144 2.44 19.94 18.30
C LYS A 144 1.26 19.34 19.07
N GLU A 145 0.19 20.12 19.25
CA GLU A 145 -1.04 19.66 19.92
C GLU A 145 -1.76 18.60 19.09
N PHE A 146 -1.82 18.79 17.76
CA PHE A 146 -2.43 17.83 16.86
C PHE A 146 -1.74 16.47 16.94
N ILE A 147 -0.41 16.42 16.76
CA ILE A 147 0.39 15.19 16.85
C ILE A 147 0.20 14.51 18.21
N ARG A 148 0.28 15.27 19.31
CA ARG A 148 0.09 14.73 20.67
C ARG A 148 -1.29 14.11 20.84
N SER A 149 -2.34 14.86 20.51
CA SER A 149 -3.72 14.37 20.68
C SER A 149 -4.02 13.15 19.80
N ARG A 150 -3.47 13.11 18.58
CA ARG A 150 -3.60 11.94 17.69
C ARG A 150 -2.94 10.71 18.30
N TRP A 151 -1.72 10.86 18.81
CA TRP A 151 -1.01 9.77 19.49
C TRP A 151 -1.78 9.24 20.71
N GLU A 152 -2.30 10.13 21.56
CA GLU A 152 -3.09 9.76 22.74
C GLU A 152 -4.37 9.00 22.36
N ASN A 153 -5.10 9.50 21.35
CA ASN A 153 -6.31 8.84 20.85
C ASN A 153 -6.01 7.45 20.28
N GLN A 154 -4.96 7.30 19.49
CA GLN A 154 -4.55 6.02 18.91
C GLN A 154 -4.13 5.03 20.00
N LYS A 155 -3.38 5.47 21.01
CA LYS A 155 -2.99 4.62 22.15
C LYS A 155 -4.20 4.08 22.92
N GLY A 156 -5.25 4.89 23.07
CA GLY A 156 -6.50 4.48 23.70
C GLY A 156 -7.17 3.31 22.98
N GLN A 157 -7.17 3.34 21.65
CA GLN A 157 -7.79 2.29 20.81
C GLN A 157 -7.04 0.94 20.85
N VAL A 158 -5.72 0.96 21.06
CA VAL A 158 -4.92 -0.27 21.27
C VAL A 158 -5.28 -0.95 22.58
N SER A 159 -5.52 -0.14 23.62
CA SER A 159 -5.75 -0.63 24.97
C SER A 159 -7.15 -1.22 25.15
N SER A 160 -8.08 -0.96 24.22
CA SER A 160 -9.44 -1.51 24.21
C SER A 160 -9.62 -2.76 23.34
N ASN A 161 -8.62 -3.10 22.52
CA ASN A 161 -8.63 -4.23 21.58
C ASN A 161 -7.70 -5.39 21.99
N ILE A 162 -7.16 -5.34 23.22
CA ILE A 162 -6.41 -6.40 23.91
C ILE A 162 -7.24 -6.80 25.13
#